data_AF-A0A2D6A2P2-F1
#
_entry.id   AF-A0A2D6A2P2-F1
#
_cell.length_a   1.000
_cell.length_b   1.000
_cell.length_c   1.000
_cell.angle_alpha   90.00
_cell.angle_beta   90.00
_cell.angle_gamma   90.00
#
_symmetry.space_group_name_H-M   'P 1'
#
loop_
_entity.id
_entity.type
_entity.pdbx_description
1 polymer ?
#
loop_
_entity_poly.entity_id
_entity_poly.type
_entity_poly.pdbx_seq_one_letter_code
_entity_poly.pdbx_strand_id
1 'polypeptide(L)'
;MWELLDRETDGLTDEGLVHERHAVAAFGLPFECVLIPSRADRAGTPSAERPAFGVHSADRIRRKEAFWRSETLIATPNRFPFFAPQALLWPAHESPREPSTGFLAACFDVAEGTGASVLFNSIGASASIPVAHGHLMRRESPVLGRVELELVERVAGAEVLTPTGNFPLFAAVVHAANAQRRADLVIGLLAARRHAAFNVLAERDLAWVFPRTLEVAAAHFPFAIGAGELWGRFVYPDRDSFAEATSTRLESALKSAVPVARSAQREGLCRLLSKDDQS
;
A
#
# COMPACT_ATOMS: atom_id res chain seq x y z
N MET A 1 -1.06 -2.33 21.25
CA MET A 1 -0.05 -2.19 20.17
C MET A 1 0.35 -0.73 19.98
N TRP A 2 -0.59 0.20 19.75
CA TRP A 2 -0.25 1.63 19.55
C TRP A 2 0.53 2.25 20.72
N GLU A 3 0.13 2.01 21.97
CA GLU A 3 0.89 2.48 23.13
C GLU A 3 2.33 1.92 23.23
N LEU A 4 2.58 0.75 22.64
CA LEU A 4 3.94 0.22 22.54
C LEU A 4 4.70 0.98 21.45
N LEU A 5 4.09 1.15 20.28
CA LEU A 5 4.70 1.90 19.18
C LEU A 5 5.02 3.34 19.60
N ASP A 6 4.09 4.03 20.26
CA ASP A 6 4.28 5.42 20.71
C ASP A 6 5.49 5.53 21.65
N ARG A 7 5.72 4.54 22.52
CA ARG A 7 6.91 4.50 23.38
C ARG A 7 8.19 4.25 22.59
N GLU A 8 8.16 3.36 21.61
CA GLU A 8 9.33 3.02 20.79
C GLU A 8 9.71 4.12 19.81
N THR A 9 8.76 4.97 19.42
CA THR A 9 9.00 6.11 18.55
C THR A 9 9.19 7.41 19.31
N ASP A 10 9.40 7.37 20.64
CA ASP A 10 9.50 8.54 21.51
C ASP A 10 8.36 9.56 21.31
N GLY A 11 7.16 9.05 21.03
CA GLY A 11 5.97 9.85 20.75
C GLY A 11 6.00 10.61 19.43
N LEU A 12 6.82 10.20 18.44
CA LEU A 12 6.87 10.81 17.11
C LEU A 12 5.45 10.93 16.51
N THR A 13 5.02 12.17 16.32
CA THR A 13 3.74 12.50 15.67
C THR A 13 3.95 12.86 14.21
N ASP A 14 2.85 12.93 13.45
CA ASP A 14 2.89 13.36 12.06
C ASP A 14 3.38 14.82 11.93
N GLU A 15 3.04 15.70 12.87
CA GLU A 15 3.54 17.08 12.93
C GLU A 15 5.04 17.16 13.23
N GLY A 16 5.57 16.23 14.03
CA GLY A 16 7.01 16.13 14.29
C GLY A 16 7.79 15.58 13.09
N LEU A 17 7.13 14.84 12.20
CA LEU A 17 7.72 14.25 10.99
C LEU A 17 7.67 15.20 9.78
N VAL A 18 6.57 15.93 9.61
CA VAL A 18 6.27 16.71 8.40
C VAL A 18 6.74 18.15 8.55
N HIS A 19 7.61 18.59 7.65
CA HIS A 19 8.09 19.98 7.63
C HIS A 19 7.05 20.92 7.00
N GLU A 20 6.47 20.51 5.87
CA GLU A 20 5.46 21.28 5.15
C GLU A 20 4.40 20.34 4.57
N ARG A 21 3.17 20.82 4.50
CA ARG A 21 2.04 20.10 3.93
C ARG A 21 1.11 21.02 3.16
N HIS A 22 0.54 20.51 2.08
CA HIS A 22 -0.61 21.13 1.43
C HIS A 22 -1.51 20.06 0.80
N ALA A 23 -2.79 20.40 0.65
CA ALA A 23 -3.75 19.54 -0.04
C ALA A 23 -3.71 19.81 -1.55
N VAL A 24 -3.82 18.75 -2.34
CA VAL A 24 -3.95 18.82 -3.81
C VAL A 24 -5.18 18.00 -4.22
N ALA A 25 -6.05 18.60 -5.02
CA ALA A 25 -7.18 17.87 -5.59
C ALA A 25 -6.76 17.18 -6.90
N ALA A 26 -6.47 15.88 -6.87
CA ALA A 26 -6.21 15.08 -8.07
C ALA A 26 -7.40 14.15 -8.30
N PHE A 27 -7.90 14.06 -9.54
CA PHE A 27 -9.13 13.32 -9.86
C PHE A 27 -10.36 13.81 -9.07
N GLY A 28 -10.36 15.09 -8.67
CA GLY A 28 -11.39 15.64 -7.77
C GLY A 28 -11.35 15.08 -6.34
N LEU A 29 -10.32 14.31 -5.97
CA LEU A 29 -10.15 13.68 -4.65
C LEU A 29 -9.02 14.36 -3.86
N PRO A 30 -9.07 14.38 -2.52
CA PRO A 30 -8.12 15.14 -1.70
C PRO A 30 -6.85 14.33 -1.42
N PHE A 31 -5.80 14.60 -2.18
CA PHE A 31 -4.47 14.08 -1.89
C PHE A 31 -3.71 15.04 -0.97
N GLU A 32 -2.82 14.49 -0.16
CA GLU A 32 -1.89 15.24 0.68
C GLU A 32 -0.50 15.22 0.04
N CYS A 33 0.12 16.39 -0.14
CA CYS A 33 1.55 16.49 -0.43
C CYS A 33 2.27 16.85 0.86
N VAL A 34 3.34 16.11 1.19
CA VAL A 34 4.16 16.39 2.38
C VAL A 34 5.65 16.47 2.04
N LEU A 35 6.34 17.40 2.68
CA LEU A 35 7.80 17.51 2.67
C LEU A 35 8.36 16.80 3.92
N ILE A 36 9.12 15.74 3.72
CA ILE A 36 9.79 14.96 4.79
C ILE A 36 11.28 14.78 4.41
N PRO A 37 12.14 15.77 4.70
CA PRO A 37 13.53 15.78 4.24
C PRO A 37 14.37 14.60 4.72
N SER A 38 14.10 14.10 5.93
CA SER A 38 14.80 12.93 6.51
C SER A 38 14.65 11.64 5.68
N ARG A 39 13.71 11.59 4.74
CA ARG A 39 13.58 10.46 3.81
C ARG A 39 14.65 10.46 2.72
N ALA A 40 15.35 11.57 2.49
CA ALA A 40 16.53 11.60 1.63
C ALA A 40 17.64 10.65 2.15
N ASP A 41 17.70 10.45 3.48
CA ASP A 41 18.69 9.59 4.13
C ASP A 41 18.36 8.08 4.04
N ARG A 42 17.22 7.73 3.44
CA ARG A 42 16.79 6.34 3.31
C ARG A 42 17.73 5.59 2.38
N ALA A 43 18.46 4.62 2.94
CA ALA A 43 19.25 3.69 2.15
C ALA A 43 18.34 2.91 1.17
N GLY A 44 18.80 2.74 -0.08
CA GLY A 44 18.07 1.99 -1.10
C GLY A 44 17.05 2.80 -1.90
N THR A 45 17.18 4.13 -1.95
CA THR A 45 16.58 4.94 -3.01
C THR A 45 16.87 4.28 -4.36
N PRO A 46 15.86 4.07 -5.22
CA PRO A 46 16.09 3.53 -6.55
C PRO A 46 17.18 4.33 -7.26
N SER A 47 18.32 3.68 -7.49
CA SER A 47 19.43 4.26 -8.25
C SER A 47 19.89 3.24 -9.29
N ALA A 48 20.46 3.74 -10.38
CA ALA A 48 21.10 2.89 -11.39
C ALA A 48 22.27 2.06 -10.81
N GLU A 49 22.78 2.46 -9.65
CA GLU A 49 23.92 1.85 -8.97
C GLU A 49 23.52 0.76 -7.94
N ARG A 50 22.22 0.48 -7.77
CA ARG A 50 21.78 -0.54 -6.82
C ARG A 50 22.26 -1.93 -7.29
N PRO A 51 22.98 -2.69 -6.45
CA PRO A 51 23.48 -3.99 -6.85
C PRO A 51 22.31 -4.97 -7.09
N ALA A 52 22.46 -5.82 -8.12
CA ALA A 52 21.45 -6.83 -8.46
C ALA A 52 21.22 -7.87 -7.34
N PHE A 53 22.24 -8.08 -6.49
CA PHE A 53 22.19 -9.01 -5.36
C PHE A 53 22.69 -8.32 -4.10
N GLY A 54 22.04 -8.63 -2.97
CA GLY A 54 22.43 -8.10 -1.66
C GLY A 54 21.67 -8.80 -0.54
N VAL A 55 22.19 -8.66 0.68
CA VAL A 55 21.52 -9.17 1.87
C VAL A 55 20.37 -8.23 2.23
N HIS A 56 19.17 -8.76 2.43
CA HIS A 56 18.04 -7.96 2.90
C HIS A 56 18.10 -7.77 4.42
N SER A 57 17.59 -6.64 4.91
CA SER A 57 17.60 -6.29 6.33
C SER A 57 16.47 -6.91 7.16
N ALA A 58 15.49 -7.59 6.52
CA ALA A 58 14.27 -8.07 7.17
C ALA A 58 14.51 -8.89 8.45
N ASP A 59 15.35 -9.93 8.40
CA ASP A 59 15.59 -10.80 9.56
C ASP A 59 16.32 -10.06 10.69
N ARG A 60 17.18 -9.10 10.34
CA ARG A 60 17.84 -8.24 11.33
C ARG A 60 16.80 -7.34 12.02
N ILE A 61 15.95 -6.68 11.24
CA ILE A 61 14.88 -5.79 11.74
C ILE A 61 13.93 -6.59 12.64
N ARG A 62 13.38 -7.71 12.13
CA ARG A 62 12.46 -8.60 12.86
C ARG A 62 13.05 -9.11 14.18
N ARG A 63 14.36 -9.37 14.26
CA ARG A 63 15.00 -9.87 15.50
C ARG A 63 15.34 -8.75 16.48
N LYS A 64 15.85 -7.62 15.99
CA LYS A 64 16.46 -6.57 16.84
C LYS A 64 15.53 -5.40 17.16
N GLU A 65 14.51 -5.17 16.35
CA GLU A 65 13.68 -3.95 16.39
C GLU A 65 12.20 -4.27 16.70
N ALA A 66 11.89 -5.52 17.09
CA ALA A 66 10.52 -5.92 17.40
C ALA A 66 10.08 -5.43 18.77
N PHE A 67 8.99 -4.66 18.80
CA PHE A 67 8.35 -4.22 20.04
C PHE A 67 7.10 -5.03 20.39
N TRP A 68 6.56 -5.76 19.42
CA TRP A 68 5.40 -6.63 19.61
C TRP A 68 5.49 -7.87 18.72
N ARG A 69 4.96 -8.99 19.22
CA ARG A 69 4.94 -10.29 18.56
C ARG A 69 3.65 -11.02 18.87
N SER A 70 3.14 -11.76 17.89
CA SER A 70 2.14 -12.80 18.05
C SER A 70 2.64 -14.10 17.40
N GLU A 71 1.79 -15.12 17.36
CA GLU A 71 2.05 -16.35 16.61
C GLU A 71 2.19 -16.10 15.10
N THR A 72 1.46 -15.12 14.54
CA THR A 72 1.41 -14.88 13.10
C THR A 72 2.20 -13.66 12.65
N LEU A 73 2.39 -12.66 13.52
CA LEU A 73 2.94 -11.36 13.18
C LEU A 73 4.06 -10.91 14.13
N ILE A 74 4.96 -10.09 13.58
CA ILE A 74 5.92 -9.29 14.34
C ILE A 74 5.71 -7.83 13.94
N ALA A 75 5.68 -6.91 14.90
CA ALA A 75 5.67 -5.47 14.62
C ALA A 75 7.00 -4.82 15.01
N THR A 76 7.52 -3.98 14.12
CA THR A 76 8.71 -3.13 14.33
C THR A 76 8.36 -1.68 14.01
N PRO A 77 9.06 -0.67 14.56
CA PRO A 77 8.85 0.70 14.12
C PRO A 77 9.32 0.83 12.66
N ASN A 78 8.73 1.77 11.91
CA ASN A 78 9.29 2.17 10.62
C ASN A 78 10.31 3.28 10.84
N ARG A 79 11.60 3.01 10.59
CA ARG A 79 12.68 4.01 10.71
C ARG A 79 12.54 5.19 9.76
N PHE A 80 11.90 4.98 8.60
CA PHE A 80 11.64 6.02 7.61
C PHE A 80 10.14 6.08 7.35
N PRO A 81 9.36 6.58 8.33
CA PRO A 81 7.92 6.68 8.18
C PRO A 81 7.57 7.69 7.07
N PHE A 82 6.45 7.46 6.39
CA PHE A 82 5.84 8.49 5.55
C PHE A 82 4.63 9.15 6.22
N PHE A 83 4.17 8.54 7.31
CA PHE A 83 3.14 8.97 8.22
C PHE A 83 3.59 8.55 9.64
N ALA A 84 3.30 9.34 10.66
CA ALA A 84 3.62 8.95 12.04
C ALA A 84 2.39 8.97 12.97
N PRO A 85 2.26 7.98 13.87
CA PRO A 85 3.12 6.82 14.04
C PRO A 85 2.87 5.74 12.97
N GLN A 86 3.91 5.00 12.58
CA GLN A 86 3.83 3.92 11.58
C GLN A 86 4.67 2.71 11.99
N ALA A 87 4.05 1.53 11.94
CA ALA A 87 4.71 0.26 12.17
C ALA A 87 4.89 -0.53 10.87
N LEU A 88 5.84 -1.46 10.88
CA LEU A 88 5.97 -2.51 9.89
C LEU A 88 5.47 -3.82 10.51
N LEU A 89 4.55 -4.50 9.84
CA LEU A 89 4.06 -5.83 10.16
C LEU A 89 4.80 -6.85 9.31
N TRP A 90 5.35 -7.88 9.95
CA TRP A 90 6.13 -8.94 9.32
C TRP A 90 5.49 -10.29 9.64
N PRO A 91 5.63 -11.30 8.76
CA PRO A 91 5.30 -12.67 9.14
C PRO A 91 6.19 -13.14 10.31
N ALA A 92 5.64 -13.91 11.23
CA ALA A 92 6.36 -14.35 12.42
C ALA A 92 7.45 -15.39 12.14
N HIS A 93 7.23 -16.30 11.18
CA HIS A 93 8.10 -17.45 10.95
C HIS A 93 8.95 -17.35 9.69
N GLU A 94 8.44 -16.72 8.63
CA GLU A 94 9.10 -16.70 7.31
C GLU A 94 9.34 -15.27 6.81
N SER A 95 10.19 -15.14 5.79
CA SER A 95 10.43 -13.88 5.06
C SER A 95 10.13 -14.09 3.57
N PRO A 96 8.90 -14.47 3.18
CA PRO A 96 8.56 -14.72 1.78
C PRO A 96 8.63 -13.42 0.97
N ARG A 97 8.85 -13.51 -0.35
CA ARG A 97 8.84 -12.32 -1.21
C ARG A 97 7.45 -11.71 -1.37
N GLU A 98 6.45 -12.57 -1.49
CA GLU A 98 5.04 -12.20 -1.63
C GLU A 98 4.27 -12.62 -0.39
N PRO A 99 3.19 -11.89 -0.03
CA PRO A 99 2.43 -12.21 1.16
C PRO A 99 1.67 -13.53 0.97
N SER A 100 1.61 -14.34 2.03
CA SER A 100 0.71 -15.49 2.08
C SER A 100 -0.69 -15.05 2.50
N THR A 101 -1.68 -15.90 2.26
CA THR A 101 -3.05 -15.69 2.71
C THR A 101 -3.13 -15.45 4.22
N GLY A 102 -2.52 -16.32 5.03
CA GLY A 102 -2.56 -16.20 6.49
C GLY A 102 -1.88 -14.93 7.00
N PHE A 103 -0.83 -14.46 6.31
CA PHE A 103 -0.19 -13.19 6.63
C PHE A 103 -1.09 -11.98 6.33
N LEU A 104 -1.74 -11.95 5.15
CA LEU A 104 -2.69 -10.89 4.81
C LEU A 104 -3.87 -10.87 5.77
N ALA A 105 -4.46 -12.05 6.05
CA ALA A 105 -5.59 -12.17 6.97
C ALA A 105 -5.25 -11.60 8.36
N ALA A 106 -4.11 -11.99 8.92
CA ALA A 106 -3.67 -11.47 10.21
C ALA A 106 -3.43 -9.95 10.19
N CYS A 107 -2.87 -9.41 9.10
CA CYS A 107 -2.69 -7.96 8.96
C CYS A 107 -4.02 -7.22 8.85
N PHE A 108 -4.97 -7.79 8.13
CA PHE A 108 -6.32 -7.26 7.95
C PHE A 108 -7.08 -7.24 9.28
N ASP A 109 -7.05 -8.34 10.04
CA ASP A 109 -7.64 -8.42 11.38
C ASP A 109 -7.06 -7.36 12.32
N VAL A 110 -5.73 -7.17 12.30
CA VAL A 110 -5.07 -6.13 13.12
C VAL A 110 -5.51 -4.74 12.68
N ALA A 111 -5.61 -4.47 11.38
CA ALA A 111 -6.03 -3.18 10.86
C ALA A 111 -7.47 -2.85 11.28
N GLU A 112 -8.40 -3.80 11.11
CA GLU A 112 -9.80 -3.65 11.53
C GLU A 112 -9.93 -3.45 13.05
N GLY A 113 -9.33 -4.34 13.84
CA GLY A 113 -9.40 -4.28 15.31
C GLY A 113 -8.76 -3.02 15.92
N THR A 114 -8.02 -2.25 15.13
CA THR A 114 -7.37 -1.02 15.58
C THR A 114 -7.80 0.25 14.83
N GLY A 115 -8.76 0.15 13.90
CA GLY A 115 -9.21 1.27 13.08
C GLY A 115 -8.10 1.85 12.19
N ALA A 116 -7.17 1.01 11.74
CA ALA A 116 -5.99 1.39 11.00
C ALA A 116 -6.09 1.01 9.52
N SER A 117 -5.19 1.56 8.71
CA SER A 117 -4.92 1.06 7.35
C SER A 117 -3.66 0.22 7.35
N VAL A 118 -3.63 -0.83 6.51
CA VAL A 118 -2.42 -1.60 6.21
C VAL A 118 -2.11 -1.56 4.72
N LEU A 119 -0.85 -1.33 4.37
CA LEU A 119 -0.40 -1.13 3.00
C LEU A 119 0.76 -2.06 2.66
N PHE A 120 0.71 -2.65 1.47
CA PHE A 120 1.72 -3.58 0.98
C PHE A 120 2.28 -3.08 -0.35
N ASN A 121 3.58 -3.20 -0.46
CA ASN A 121 4.33 -2.93 -1.68
C ASN A 121 5.04 -4.22 -2.10
N SER A 122 4.95 -4.59 -3.37
CA SER A 122 5.80 -5.65 -3.93
C SER A 122 6.98 -5.06 -4.73
N ILE A 123 7.86 -5.94 -5.20
CA ILE A 123 9.02 -5.54 -6.02
C ILE A 123 8.51 -4.91 -7.32
N GLY A 124 9.04 -3.73 -7.66
CA GLY A 124 8.55 -2.90 -8.77
C GLY A 124 7.34 -2.02 -8.41
N ALA A 125 6.97 -1.97 -7.13
CA ALA A 125 5.88 -1.16 -6.59
C ALA A 125 6.29 -0.41 -5.30
N SER A 126 7.53 0.12 -5.24
CA SER A 126 8.12 0.88 -4.12
C SER A 126 8.54 0.03 -2.90
N ALA A 127 8.68 -1.29 -3.06
CA ALA A 127 9.26 -2.13 -2.01
C ALA A 127 10.78 -1.91 -1.90
N SER A 128 11.25 -1.30 -0.82
CA SER A 128 12.69 -1.18 -0.57
C SER A 128 13.31 -2.45 0.00
N ILE A 129 12.52 -3.24 0.75
CA ILE A 129 12.93 -4.51 1.35
C ILE A 129 12.21 -5.62 0.55
N PRO A 130 12.94 -6.56 -0.07
CA PRO A 130 12.39 -7.51 -1.04
C PRO A 130 11.69 -8.72 -0.36
N VAL A 131 10.97 -8.48 0.74
CA VAL A 131 10.16 -9.48 1.44
C VAL A 131 8.81 -8.88 1.80
N ALA A 132 7.80 -9.72 1.96
CA ALA A 132 6.46 -9.32 2.34
C ALA A 132 6.46 -8.66 3.73
N HIS A 133 5.95 -7.44 3.78
CA HIS A 133 5.67 -6.72 5.01
C HIS A 133 4.53 -5.73 4.76
N GLY A 134 3.72 -5.51 5.79
CA GLY A 134 2.67 -4.50 5.79
C GLY A 134 3.15 -3.24 6.47
N HIS A 135 2.76 -2.08 5.96
CA HIS A 135 2.88 -0.80 6.63
C HIS A 135 1.57 -0.54 7.37
N LEU A 136 1.57 -0.52 8.70
CA LEU A 136 0.37 -0.25 9.48
C LEU A 136 0.35 1.21 9.95
N MET A 137 -0.76 1.90 9.71
CA MET A 137 -0.91 3.32 10.02
C MET A 137 -2.22 3.56 10.76
N ARG A 138 -2.16 4.34 11.84
CA ARG A 138 -3.31 4.70 12.66
C ARG A 138 -4.12 5.85 12.02
N ARG A 139 -4.44 5.72 10.74
CA ARG A 139 -5.19 6.72 9.98
C ARG A 139 -5.90 6.07 8.81
N GLU A 140 -7.09 6.56 8.55
CA GLU A 140 -7.91 6.25 7.39
C GLU A 140 -7.43 6.97 6.12
N SER A 141 -7.66 6.36 4.97
CA SER A 141 -7.28 6.93 3.68
C SER A 141 -8.01 8.24 3.40
N PRO A 142 -7.32 9.35 3.07
CA PRO A 142 -7.98 10.57 2.63
C PRO A 142 -8.71 10.39 1.27
N VAL A 143 -8.26 9.45 0.44
CA VAL A 143 -8.76 9.25 -0.93
C VAL A 143 -9.73 8.07 -1.06
N LEU A 144 -9.30 6.85 -0.74
CA LEU A 144 -10.03 5.61 -1.02
C LEU A 144 -11.44 5.55 -0.41
N GLY A 145 -11.65 6.09 0.80
CA GLY A 145 -12.98 6.16 1.42
C GLY A 145 -13.98 7.10 0.71
N ARG A 146 -13.53 7.84 -0.32
CA ARG A 146 -14.34 8.76 -1.13
C ARG A 146 -14.47 8.31 -2.58
N VAL A 147 -13.85 7.19 -2.94
CA VAL A 147 -13.91 6.65 -4.30
C VAL A 147 -15.22 5.88 -4.45
N GLU A 148 -15.96 6.18 -5.53
CA GLU A 148 -17.16 5.43 -5.88
C GLU A 148 -16.78 4.02 -6.35
N LEU A 149 -17.55 3.04 -5.91
CA LEU A 149 -17.32 1.63 -6.20
C LEU A 149 -18.54 1.04 -6.91
N GLU A 150 -18.28 0.24 -7.92
CA GLU A 150 -19.31 -0.52 -8.62
C GLU A 150 -19.09 -2.02 -8.42
N LEU A 151 -20.19 -2.73 -8.13
CA LEU A 151 -20.18 -4.18 -8.02
C LEU A 151 -19.83 -4.82 -9.36
N VAL A 152 -18.83 -5.70 -9.32
CA VAL A 152 -18.42 -6.53 -10.44
C VAL A 152 -19.02 -7.92 -10.30
N GLU A 153 -18.87 -8.54 -9.13
CA GLU A 153 -19.31 -9.92 -8.88
C GLU A 153 -19.53 -10.19 -7.39
N ARG A 154 -20.37 -11.18 -7.06
CA ARG A 154 -20.50 -11.72 -5.70
C ARG A 154 -19.92 -13.13 -5.65
N VAL A 155 -18.95 -13.38 -4.76
CA VAL A 155 -18.21 -14.65 -4.72
C VAL A 155 -18.18 -15.20 -3.30
N ALA A 156 -18.99 -16.22 -3.05
CA ALA A 156 -19.13 -16.93 -1.76
C ALA A 156 -18.98 -16.01 -0.53
N GLY A 157 -19.96 -15.14 -0.30
CA GLY A 157 -20.02 -14.27 0.89
C GLY A 157 -19.13 -13.02 0.83
N ALA A 158 -18.50 -12.74 -0.31
CA ALA A 158 -17.75 -11.51 -0.56
C ALA A 158 -18.28 -10.79 -1.81
N GLU A 159 -17.96 -9.50 -1.91
CA GLU A 159 -18.18 -8.70 -3.11
C GLU A 159 -16.83 -8.34 -3.71
N VAL A 160 -16.74 -8.43 -5.03
CA VAL A 160 -15.63 -7.85 -5.79
C VAL A 160 -16.16 -6.63 -6.53
N LEU A 161 -15.51 -5.51 -6.31
CA LEU A 161 -15.89 -4.18 -6.78
C LEU A 161 -14.75 -3.60 -7.64
N THR A 162 -15.05 -2.55 -8.39
CA THR A 162 -14.06 -1.74 -9.10
C THR A 162 -14.34 -0.25 -8.86
N PRO A 163 -13.30 0.61 -8.84
CA PRO A 163 -13.49 2.05 -8.83
C PRO A 163 -14.24 2.55 -10.06
N THR A 164 -15.07 3.57 -9.86
CA THR A 164 -15.81 4.28 -10.91
C THR A 164 -15.77 5.79 -10.69
N GLY A 165 -16.53 6.52 -11.51
CA GLY A 165 -16.63 7.98 -11.41
C GLY A 165 -15.31 8.68 -11.74
N ASN A 166 -14.90 9.57 -10.85
CA ASN A 166 -13.73 10.43 -11.08
C ASN A 166 -12.39 9.73 -10.87
N PHE A 167 -12.33 8.51 -10.33
CA PHE A 167 -11.08 7.79 -10.09
C PHE A 167 -10.75 6.84 -11.27
N PRO A 168 -9.85 7.23 -12.20
CA PRO A 168 -9.70 6.51 -13.46
C PRO A 168 -8.77 5.30 -13.37
N LEU A 169 -8.16 5.04 -12.22
CA LEU A 169 -7.17 3.98 -12.05
C LEU A 169 -7.86 2.64 -11.84
N PHE A 170 -7.36 1.59 -12.48
CA PHE A 170 -7.85 0.25 -12.29
C PHE A 170 -7.41 -0.31 -10.93
N ALA A 171 -8.37 -0.81 -10.16
CA ALA A 171 -8.16 -1.63 -8.99
C ALA A 171 -9.26 -2.69 -8.90
N ALA A 172 -8.92 -3.87 -8.37
CA ALA A 172 -9.92 -4.81 -7.88
C ALA A 172 -10.08 -4.58 -6.37
N VAL A 173 -11.31 -4.38 -5.91
CA VAL A 173 -11.60 -4.12 -4.50
C VAL A 173 -12.40 -5.28 -3.95
N VAL A 174 -11.90 -5.93 -2.92
CA VAL A 174 -12.59 -7.03 -2.24
C VAL A 174 -13.23 -6.49 -0.98
N HIS A 175 -14.54 -6.68 -0.86
CA HIS A 175 -15.31 -6.38 0.33
C HIS A 175 -15.80 -7.69 0.96
N ALA A 176 -15.38 -7.95 2.19
CA ALA A 176 -15.85 -9.09 2.98
C ALA A 176 -15.65 -8.81 4.46
N ALA A 177 -16.66 -9.13 5.29
CA ALA A 177 -16.61 -8.95 6.73
C ALA A 177 -15.58 -9.86 7.43
N ASN A 178 -15.17 -10.95 6.78
CA ASN A 178 -14.19 -11.88 7.31
C ASN A 178 -12.81 -11.62 6.65
N ALA A 179 -11.81 -11.28 7.45
CA ALA A 179 -10.46 -10.96 6.97
C ALA A 179 -9.79 -12.11 6.23
N GLN A 180 -10.00 -13.36 6.67
CA GLN A 180 -9.47 -14.55 6.01
C GLN A 180 -10.06 -14.69 4.60
N ARG A 181 -11.37 -14.55 4.44
CA ARG A 181 -12.03 -14.58 3.12
C ARG A 181 -11.54 -13.46 2.21
N ARG A 182 -11.34 -12.27 2.76
CA ARG A 182 -10.78 -11.13 2.01
C ARG A 182 -9.36 -11.42 1.54
N ALA A 183 -8.53 -12.00 2.40
CA ALA A 183 -7.17 -12.42 2.07
C ALA A 183 -7.13 -13.52 1.00
N ASP A 184 -8.00 -14.53 1.09
CA ASP A 184 -8.11 -15.61 0.08
C ASP A 184 -8.35 -15.03 -1.31
N LEU A 185 -9.33 -14.13 -1.43
CA LEU A 185 -9.67 -13.49 -2.70
C LEU A 185 -8.55 -12.58 -3.20
N VAL A 186 -7.90 -11.81 -2.31
CA VAL A 186 -6.73 -11.01 -2.70
C VAL A 186 -5.62 -11.90 -3.25
N ILE A 187 -5.31 -13.03 -2.61
CA ILE A 187 -4.29 -13.96 -3.12
C ILE A 187 -4.72 -14.58 -4.46
N GLY A 188 -5.99 -14.93 -4.65
CA GLY A 188 -6.51 -15.39 -5.94
C GLY A 188 -6.34 -14.35 -7.05
N LEU A 189 -6.68 -13.08 -6.77
CA LEU A 189 -6.47 -11.95 -7.70
C LEU A 189 -4.98 -11.75 -8.00
N LEU A 190 -4.12 -11.84 -6.99
CA LEU A 190 -2.68 -11.74 -7.17
C LEU A 190 -2.14 -12.93 -7.98
N ALA A 191 -2.65 -14.14 -7.83
CA ALA A 191 -2.22 -15.28 -8.64
C ALA A 191 -2.60 -15.13 -10.12
N ALA A 192 -3.72 -14.46 -10.41
CA ALA A 192 -4.24 -14.24 -11.76
C ALA A 192 -3.67 -12.99 -12.46
N ARG A 193 -2.85 -12.19 -11.77
CA ARG A 193 -2.35 -10.92 -12.29
C ARG A 193 -1.41 -11.13 -13.48
N ARG A 194 -1.44 -10.19 -14.43
CA ARG A 194 -0.48 -10.15 -15.55
C ARG A 194 0.75 -9.28 -15.26
N HIS A 195 0.65 -8.41 -14.26
CA HIS A 195 1.73 -7.54 -13.83
C HIS A 195 2.39 -8.14 -12.59
N ALA A 196 3.71 -8.37 -12.64
CA ALA A 196 4.43 -8.92 -11.50
C ALA A 196 4.33 -8.03 -10.26
N ALA A 197 4.41 -6.71 -10.46
CA ALA A 197 4.33 -5.69 -9.43
C ALA A 197 2.87 -5.33 -9.07
N PHE A 198 2.63 -5.06 -7.80
CA PHE A 198 1.32 -4.75 -7.25
C PHE A 198 1.42 -3.98 -5.92
N ASN A 199 0.34 -3.30 -5.57
CA ASN A 199 0.09 -2.85 -4.20
C ASN A 199 -1.19 -3.47 -3.68
N VAL A 200 -1.21 -3.73 -2.37
CA VAL A 200 -2.44 -4.06 -1.64
C VAL A 200 -2.64 -3.01 -0.56
N LEU A 201 -3.86 -2.52 -0.42
CA LEU A 201 -4.24 -1.59 0.64
C LEU A 201 -5.48 -2.13 1.31
N ALA A 202 -5.50 -2.20 2.63
CA ALA A 202 -6.70 -2.59 3.36
C ALA A 202 -7.03 -1.57 4.44
N GLU A 203 -8.32 -1.30 4.54
CA GLU A 203 -8.92 -0.35 5.47
C GLU A 203 -10.37 -0.76 5.67
N ARG A 204 -10.81 -0.82 6.94
CA ARG A 204 -12.11 -1.39 7.30
C ARG A 204 -12.26 -2.79 6.70
N ASP A 205 -13.40 -3.08 6.09
CA ASP A 205 -13.76 -4.34 5.44
C ASP A 205 -13.35 -4.42 3.95
N LEU A 206 -12.57 -3.45 3.45
CA LEU A 206 -12.12 -3.36 2.07
C LEU A 206 -10.64 -3.72 1.92
N ALA A 207 -10.31 -4.42 0.84
CA ALA A 207 -8.95 -4.62 0.36
C ALA A 207 -8.84 -4.29 -1.12
N TRP A 208 -8.01 -3.32 -1.45
CA TRP A 208 -7.74 -2.82 -2.78
C TRP A 208 -6.50 -3.47 -3.34
N VAL A 209 -6.59 -3.99 -4.56
CA VAL A 209 -5.47 -4.58 -5.31
C VAL A 209 -5.20 -3.74 -6.55
N PHE A 210 -4.05 -3.09 -6.57
CA PHE A 210 -3.58 -2.27 -7.68
C PHE A 210 -2.48 -2.99 -8.45
N PRO A 211 -2.70 -3.46 -9.68
CA PRO A 211 -1.60 -3.91 -10.53
C PRO A 211 -0.73 -2.71 -10.93
N ARG A 212 0.59 -2.93 -11.03
CA ARG A 212 1.56 -1.86 -11.27
C ARG A 212 2.28 -2.02 -12.60
N THR A 213 2.34 -0.92 -13.36
CA THR A 213 3.02 -0.83 -14.65
C THR A 213 4.38 -0.17 -14.56
N LEU A 214 4.53 0.78 -13.64
CA LEU A 214 5.74 1.57 -13.48
C LEU A 214 5.96 1.91 -12.00
N GLU A 215 7.19 1.74 -11.54
CA GLU A 215 7.57 2.08 -10.16
C GLU A 215 7.79 3.59 -9.99
N VAL A 216 8.55 4.21 -10.89
CA VAL A 216 8.93 5.64 -10.85
C VAL A 216 8.42 6.34 -12.11
N ALA A 217 7.48 7.27 -11.95
CA ALA A 217 6.96 8.08 -13.06
C ALA A 217 7.72 9.41 -13.17
N ALA A 218 9.05 9.32 -13.41
CA ALA A 218 10.00 10.41 -13.17
C ALA A 218 9.65 11.76 -13.83
N ALA A 219 8.99 11.74 -15.00
CA ALA A 219 8.54 12.96 -15.69
C ALA A 219 7.49 13.76 -14.92
N HIS A 220 6.82 13.15 -13.95
CA HIS A 220 5.71 13.74 -13.21
C HIS A 220 5.95 13.73 -11.70
N PHE A 221 6.54 12.64 -11.19
CA PHE A 221 6.92 12.45 -9.81
C PHE A 221 8.23 11.66 -9.75
N PRO A 222 9.34 12.26 -9.27
CA PRO A 222 10.68 11.68 -9.40
C PRO A 222 10.97 10.55 -8.39
N PHE A 223 10.01 10.19 -7.53
CA PHE A 223 10.16 9.12 -6.54
C PHE A 223 9.32 7.89 -6.89
N ALA A 224 9.61 6.77 -6.24
CA ALA A 224 8.85 5.54 -6.41
C ALA A 224 7.43 5.72 -5.84
N ILE A 225 6.43 5.52 -6.69
CA ILE A 225 5.02 5.49 -6.31
C ILE A 225 4.77 4.14 -5.66
N GLY A 226 4.32 4.14 -4.41
CA GLY A 226 3.92 2.95 -3.67
C GLY A 226 2.46 3.02 -3.27
N ALA A 227 2.12 2.18 -2.31
CA ALA A 227 0.80 2.18 -1.69
C ALA A 227 0.51 3.49 -0.93
N GLY A 228 1.51 4.19 -0.39
CA GLY A 228 1.30 5.48 0.29
C GLY A 228 0.70 6.56 -0.64
N GLU A 229 1.21 6.66 -1.86
CA GLU A 229 0.69 7.58 -2.88
C GLU A 229 -0.71 7.17 -3.35
N LEU A 230 -0.98 5.88 -3.51
CA LEU A 230 -2.31 5.35 -3.87
C LEU A 230 -3.35 5.54 -2.75
N TRP A 231 -2.90 5.45 -1.49
CA TRP A 231 -3.68 5.76 -0.30
C TRP A 231 -4.01 7.26 -0.19
N GLY A 232 -3.24 8.11 -0.87
CA GLY A 232 -3.55 9.53 -1.00
C GLY A 232 -2.52 10.48 -0.42
N ARG A 233 -1.29 10.03 -0.18
CA ARG A 233 -0.21 10.88 0.36
C ARG A 233 1.05 10.80 -0.48
N PHE A 234 1.38 11.90 -1.13
CA PHE A 234 2.63 12.07 -1.88
C PHE A 234 3.71 12.66 -1.00
N VAL A 235 4.87 12.00 -0.99
CA VAL A 235 5.96 12.31 -0.10
C VAL A 235 7.16 12.81 -0.87
N TYR A 236 7.62 13.99 -0.51
CA TYR A 236 8.75 14.67 -1.13
C TYR A 236 9.90 14.76 -0.13
N PRO A 237 11.10 14.25 -0.45
CA PRO A 237 12.30 14.42 0.35
C PRO A 237 13.00 15.76 0.09
N ASP A 238 12.71 16.44 -1.01
CA ASP A 238 13.28 17.76 -1.35
C ASP A 238 12.20 18.81 -1.62
N ARG A 239 12.59 20.06 -1.38
CA ARG A 239 11.71 21.23 -1.47
C ARG A 239 11.31 21.57 -2.90
N ASP A 240 12.20 21.37 -3.87
CA ASP A 240 11.95 21.76 -5.26
C ASP A 240 10.85 20.90 -5.86
N SER A 241 10.96 19.58 -5.73
CA SER A 241 9.92 18.63 -6.17
C SER A 241 8.60 18.85 -5.44
N PHE A 242 8.64 19.20 -4.14
CA PHE A 242 7.46 19.53 -3.35
C PHE A 242 6.74 20.79 -3.86
N ALA A 243 7.49 21.83 -4.21
CA ALA A 243 6.95 23.09 -4.73
C ALA A 243 6.31 22.92 -6.12
N GLU A 244 6.78 21.96 -6.92
CA GLU A 244 6.20 21.63 -8.23
C GLU A 244 4.94 20.75 -8.15
N ALA A 245 4.56 20.29 -6.96
CA ALA A 245 3.43 19.39 -6.79
C ALA A 245 2.12 20.08 -7.24
N THR A 246 1.48 19.51 -8.25
CA THR A 246 0.22 20.01 -8.82
C THR A 246 -0.70 18.85 -9.15
N SER A 247 -2.01 19.11 -9.17
CA SER A 247 -3.03 18.12 -9.55
C SER A 247 -2.65 17.36 -10.82
N THR A 248 -2.37 18.07 -11.92
CA THR A 248 -1.99 17.51 -13.22
C THR A 248 -0.78 16.56 -13.16
N ARG A 249 0.23 16.90 -12.35
CA ARG A 249 1.42 16.05 -12.19
C ARG A 249 1.09 14.79 -11.40
N LEU A 250 0.37 14.90 -10.29
CA LEU A 250 -0.02 13.74 -9.49
C LEU A 250 -0.90 12.79 -10.30
N GLU A 251 -1.87 13.32 -11.03
CA GLU A 251 -2.73 12.53 -11.91
C GLU A 251 -1.94 11.78 -13.00
N SER A 252 -1.02 12.47 -13.68
CA SER A 252 -0.17 11.87 -14.72
C SER A 252 0.77 10.81 -14.14
N ALA A 253 1.30 11.05 -12.94
CA ALA A 253 2.15 10.11 -12.23
C ALA A 253 1.38 8.82 -11.90
N LEU A 254 0.17 8.94 -11.35
CA LEU A 254 -0.70 7.81 -11.01
C LEU A 254 -1.15 7.02 -12.25
N LYS A 255 -1.55 7.72 -13.32
CA LYS A 255 -1.94 7.09 -14.60
C LYS A 255 -0.77 6.35 -15.28
N SER A 256 0.46 6.75 -15.00
CA SER A 256 1.67 6.06 -15.48
C SER A 256 1.98 4.81 -14.64
N ALA A 257 1.73 4.88 -13.34
CA ALA A 257 2.05 3.83 -12.37
C ALA A 257 1.01 2.70 -12.31
N VAL A 258 -0.25 3.00 -12.61
CA VAL A 258 -1.38 2.08 -12.56
C VAL A 258 -2.14 2.12 -13.89
N PRO A 259 -2.52 0.97 -14.47
CA PRO A 259 -3.38 0.95 -15.64
C PRO A 259 -4.66 1.77 -15.43
N VAL A 260 -5.06 2.54 -16.43
CA VAL A 260 -6.39 3.19 -16.44
C VAL A 260 -7.46 2.12 -16.62
N ALA A 261 -8.57 2.23 -15.88
CA ALA A 261 -9.70 1.32 -15.94
C ALA A 261 -10.33 1.30 -17.34
N ARG A 262 -10.54 0.10 -17.88
CA ARG A 262 -11.18 -0.17 -19.19
C ARG A 262 -12.19 -1.30 -19.05
N SER A 263 -13.25 -1.30 -19.86
CA SER A 263 -14.29 -2.35 -19.84
C SER A 263 -13.72 -3.77 -19.93
N ALA A 264 -12.70 -3.99 -20.76
CA ALA A 264 -12.05 -5.29 -20.92
C ALA A 264 -11.39 -5.82 -19.63
N GLN A 265 -10.93 -4.94 -18.74
CA GLN A 265 -10.34 -5.36 -17.45
C GLN A 265 -11.44 -5.83 -16.49
N ARG A 266 -12.60 -5.16 -16.50
CA ARG A 266 -13.78 -5.59 -15.73
C ARG A 266 -14.29 -6.95 -16.20
N GLU A 267 -14.41 -7.15 -17.51
CA GLU A 267 -14.76 -8.46 -18.08
C GLU A 267 -13.73 -9.55 -17.77
N GLY A 268 -12.45 -9.19 -17.69
CA GLY A 268 -11.38 -10.08 -17.23
C GLY A 268 -11.59 -10.52 -15.78
N LEU A 269 -11.97 -9.59 -14.90
CA LEU A 269 -12.24 -9.84 -13.50
C LEU A 269 -13.47 -10.75 -13.31
N CYS A 270 -14.59 -10.49 -13.99
CA CYS A 270 -15.75 -11.38 -13.97
C CYS A 270 -15.37 -12.81 -14.39
N ARG A 271 -14.70 -12.96 -15.54
CA ARG A 271 -14.32 -14.30 -16.06
C ARG A 271 -13.37 -15.07 -15.16
N LEU A 272 -12.52 -14.36 -14.41
CA LEU A 272 -11.65 -14.99 -13.44
C LEU A 272 -12.48 -15.58 -12.29
N LEU A 273 -13.40 -14.79 -11.76
CA LEU A 273 -14.19 -15.14 -10.57
C LEU A 273 -15.26 -16.20 -10.85
N SER A 274 -15.85 -16.23 -12.05
CA SER A 274 -16.86 -17.24 -12.40
C SER A 274 -16.30 -18.65 -12.62
N LYS A 275 -14.98 -18.83 -12.71
CA LYS A 275 -14.36 -20.14 -12.91
C LYS A 275 -14.13 -20.91 -11.62
N ASP A 276 -14.02 -20.21 -10.50
CA ASP A 276 -13.72 -20.82 -9.20
C ASP A 276 -14.97 -21.44 -8.54
N ASP A 277 -16.19 -21.07 -8.97
CA ASP A 277 -17.44 -21.71 -8.51
C ASP A 277 -17.70 -23.10 -9.13
N GLN A 278 -16.82 -23.59 -10.02
CA GLN A 278 -16.97 -24.88 -10.71
C GLN A 278 -15.97 -25.97 -10.26
N SER A 279 -15.14 -25.70 -9.25
CA SER A 279 -14.17 -26.65 -8.67
C SER A 279 -14.42 -26.90 -7.19
#